data_AF-A0AAE3GPB0-F1
#
_entry.id   AF-A0AAE3GPB0-F1
#
_cell.length_a   1.000
_cell.length_b   1.000
_cell.length_c   1.000
_cell.angle_alpha   90.00
_cell.angle_beta   90.00
_cell.angle_gamma   90.00
#
_symmetry.space_group_name_H-M   'P 1'
#
loop_
_entity.id
_entity.type
_entity.pdbx_description
1 polymer ?
#
loop_
_entity_poly.entity_id
_entity_poly.type
_entity_poly.pdbx_seq_one_letter_code
_entity_poly.pdbx_strand_id
1 'polypeptide(L)'
;MVELIFGLLCLLFAGLIGVTIWMVLQAIGVSTGKILVKPIARKKRVDPQLEERLLTLCGGNHALARRLVAHAHDYNRDRSEEWCYEKAIADLIRDRYGR
;
A
#
# COMPACT_ATOMS: atom_id res chain seq x y z
N MET A 1 -42.44 7.07 -24.67
CA MET A 1 -41.90 5.69 -24.54
C MET A 1 -40.38 5.68 -24.48
N VAL A 2 -39.68 6.40 -25.37
CA VAL A 2 -38.21 6.43 -25.41
C VAL A 2 -37.55 6.98 -24.13
N GLU A 3 -38.09 8.06 -23.55
CA GLU A 3 -37.61 8.65 -22.28
C GLU A 3 -37.68 7.69 -21.08
N LEU A 4 -38.74 6.87 -21.01
CA LEU A 4 -38.91 5.86 -19.97
C LEU A 4 -37.87 4.74 -20.10
N ILE A 5 -37.49 4.42 -21.33
CA ILE A 5 -36.46 3.41 -21.63
C ILE A 5 -35.08 3.94 -21.22
N PHE A 6 -34.76 5.19 -21.54
CA PHE A 6 -33.49 5.82 -21.11
C PHE A 6 -33.38 5.93 -19.59
N GLY A 7 -34.45 6.31 -18.89
CA GLY A 7 -34.46 6.37 -17.43
C GLY A 7 -34.22 5.01 -16.77
N LEU A 8 -34.83 3.95 -17.30
CA LEU A 8 -34.67 2.58 -16.79
C LEU A 8 -33.26 2.05 -17.06
N LEU A 9 -32.68 2.38 -18.21
CA LEU A 9 -31.31 2.04 -18.57
C LEU A 9 -30.29 2.70 -17.62
N CYS A 10 -30.45 4.00 -17.34
CA CYS A 10 -29.57 4.75 -16.42
C CYS A 10 -29.58 4.16 -15.00
N LEU A 11 -30.74 3.73 -14.50
CA LEU A 11 -30.86 3.09 -13.20
C LEU A 11 -30.12 1.75 -13.13
N LEU A 12 -30.18 0.95 -14.20
CA LEU A 12 -29.44 -0.32 -14.28
C LEU A 12 -27.92 -0.09 -14.29
N PHE A 13 -27.43 0.89 -15.05
CA PHE A 13 -26.01 1.21 -15.11
C PHE A 13 -25.47 1.80 -13.80
N ALA A 14 -26.22 2.68 -13.13
CA ALA A 14 -25.82 3.24 -11.84
C ALA A 14 -25.67 2.13 -10.77
N GLY A 15 -26.57 1.15 -10.77
CA GLY A 15 -26.47 -0.02 -9.90
C GLY A 15 -25.23 -0.87 -10.18
N LEU A 16 -24.93 -1.14 -11.45
CA LEU A 16 -23.73 -1.86 -11.87
C LEU A 16 -22.45 -1.14 -11.44
N ILE A 17 -22.37 0.18 -11.66
CA ILE A 17 -21.21 1.01 -11.26
C ILE A 17 -21.02 0.94 -9.75
N GLY A 18 -22.07 1.10 -8.95
CA GLY A 18 -22.00 1.00 -7.49
C GLY A 18 -21.47 -0.35 -7.01
N VAL A 19 -21.93 -1.45 -7.61
CA VAL A 19 -21.47 -2.82 -7.29
C VAL A 19 -20.00 -3.02 -7.67
N THR A 20 -19.56 -2.50 -8.82
CA THR A 20 -18.15 -2.60 -9.23
C THR A 20 -17.24 -1.79 -8.32
N ILE A 21 -17.63 -0.58 -7.91
CA ILE A 21 -16.88 0.24 -6.95
C ILE A 21 -16.81 -0.47 -5.60
N TRP A 22 -17.93 -1.04 -5.12
CA TRP A 22 -17.97 -1.81 -3.87
C TRP A 22 -17.04 -3.03 -3.90
N MET A 23 -17.02 -3.79 -5.00
CA MET A 23 -16.10 -4.92 -5.18
C MET A 23 -14.64 -4.48 -5.18
N VAL A 24 -14.33 -3.37 -5.85
CA VAL A 24 -12.97 -2.81 -5.91
C VAL A 24 -12.53 -2.30 -4.54
N LEU A 25 -13.39 -1.65 -3.77
CA LEU A 25 -13.08 -1.23 -2.40
C LEU A 25 -12.83 -2.42 -1.45
N GLN A 26 -13.57 -3.52 -1.62
CA GLN A 26 -13.28 -4.76 -0.89
C GLN A 26 -11.95 -5.40 -1.32
N ALA A 27 -11.60 -5.32 -2.60
CA ALA A 27 -10.34 -5.85 -3.13
C ALA A 27 -9.11 -4.99 -2.76
N ILE A 28 -9.27 -3.68 -2.61
CA ILE A 28 -8.19 -2.73 -2.25
C ILE A 28 -7.83 -2.82 -0.77
N GLY A 29 -8.62 -3.51 0.06
CA GLY A 29 -8.24 -3.81 1.43
C GLY A 29 -8.02 -2.52 2.22
N VAL A 30 -9.10 -1.82 2.55
CA VAL A 30 -9.12 -0.92 3.71
C VAL A 30 -8.79 -1.77 4.94
N SER A 31 -7.49 -1.92 5.17
CA SER A 31 -6.91 -2.60 6.32
C SER A 31 -7.03 -1.65 7.51
N THR A 32 -8.26 -1.43 7.95
CA THR A 32 -8.54 -1.02 9.32
C THR A 32 -8.26 -2.24 10.21
N GLY A 33 -6.99 -2.56 10.38
CA GLY A 33 -6.53 -3.78 11.02
C GLY A 33 -5.90 -3.52 12.37
N LYS A 34 -6.68 -3.16 13.39
CA LYS A 34 -6.30 -3.42 14.78
C LYS A 34 -6.34 -4.92 15.01
N ILE A 35 -5.30 -5.63 14.57
CA ILE A 35 -5.17 -7.07 14.75
C ILE A 35 -4.24 -7.32 15.95
N LEU A 36 -4.85 -7.56 17.11
CA LEU A 36 -4.15 -8.07 18.29
C LEU A 36 -3.90 -9.57 18.08
N VAL A 37 -2.71 -9.92 17.58
CA VAL A 37 -2.26 -11.31 17.44
C VAL A 37 -1.27 -11.66 18.56
N LYS A 38 -1.63 -12.68 19.33
CA LYS A 38 -0.82 -13.34 20.38
C LYS A 38 0.52 -13.86 19.81
N PRO A 39 1.66 -13.71 20.50
CA PRO A 39 2.98 -13.84 19.89
C PRO A 39 3.38 -15.31 19.75
N ILE A 40 3.39 -15.81 18.51
CA ILE A 40 4.24 -16.93 18.12
C ILE A 40 5.59 -16.30 17.76
N ALA A 41 6.66 -16.77 18.39
CA ALA A 41 8.03 -16.26 18.29
C ALA A 41 8.37 -15.77 16.86
N ARG A 42 8.35 -14.45 16.68
CA ARG A 42 8.54 -13.80 15.38
C ARG A 42 10.02 -13.79 15.04
N LYS A 43 10.38 -14.44 13.93
CA LYS A 43 11.43 -13.95 13.03
C LYS A 43 11.30 -12.42 12.99
N LYS A 44 12.31 -11.70 13.48
CA LYS A 44 12.30 -10.26 13.76
C LYS A 44 11.58 -9.52 12.61
N ARG A 45 10.27 -9.28 12.77
CA ARG A 45 9.48 -8.57 11.76
C ARG A 45 9.89 -7.13 11.93
N VAL A 46 10.40 -6.53 10.86
CA VAL A 46 10.67 -5.09 10.76
C VAL A 46 9.54 -4.32 11.41
N ASP A 47 9.88 -3.23 12.08
CA ASP A 47 8.91 -2.33 12.68
C ASP A 47 7.84 -1.96 11.64
N PRO A 48 6.56 -2.32 11.87
CA PRO A 48 5.48 -1.99 10.94
C PRO A 48 5.34 -0.48 10.70
N GLN A 49 5.75 0.35 11.66
CA GLN A 49 5.74 1.81 11.49
C GLN A 49 6.76 2.25 10.43
N LEU A 50 7.88 1.54 10.32
CA LEU A 50 8.93 1.85 9.36
C LEU A 50 8.52 1.45 7.94
N GLU A 51 7.85 0.30 7.80
CA GLU A 51 7.25 -0.14 6.54
C GLU A 51 6.16 0.85 6.06
N GLU A 52 5.25 1.23 6.95
CA GLU A 52 4.19 2.21 6.65
C GLU A 52 4.75 3.57 6.27
N ARG A 53 5.80 4.04 6.96
CA ARG A 53 6.47 5.29 6.64
C ARG A 53 7.11 5.26 5.26
N LEU A 54 7.82 4.19 4.91
CA LEU A 54 8.41 4.03 3.58
C LEU A 54 7.32 4.00 2.50
N LEU A 55 6.22 3.30 2.75
CA LEU A 55 5.09 3.20 1.82
C LEU A 55 4.41 4.56 1.61
N THR A 56 4.22 5.32 2.68
CA THR A 56 3.68 6.69 2.65
C THR A 56 4.59 7.60 1.81
N LEU A 57 5.91 7.49 2.01
CA LEU A 57 6.87 8.19 1.17
C LEU A 57 6.79 7.72 -0.28
N CYS A 58 6.52 6.45 -0.56
CA CYS A 58 6.30 5.94 -1.92
C CYS A 58 4.91 6.26 -2.50
N GLY A 59 4.05 7.00 -1.80
CA GLY A 59 2.70 7.31 -2.25
C GLY A 59 1.78 6.09 -2.33
N GLY A 60 1.98 5.09 -1.48
CA GLY A 60 1.22 3.83 -1.49
C GLY A 60 1.75 2.79 -2.48
N ASN A 61 2.83 3.07 -3.22
CA ASN A 61 3.39 2.12 -4.17
C ASN A 61 4.27 1.06 -3.47
N HIS A 62 3.66 -0.09 -3.15
CA HIS A 62 4.33 -1.23 -2.53
C HIS A 62 5.46 -1.82 -3.38
N ALA A 63 5.33 -1.80 -4.72
CA ALA A 63 6.36 -2.35 -5.60
C ALA A 63 7.63 -1.50 -5.55
N LEU A 64 7.48 -0.18 -5.54
CA LEU A 64 8.59 0.75 -5.37
C LEU A 64 9.24 0.59 -3.99
N ALA A 65 8.44 0.58 -2.92
CA ALA A 65 8.95 0.41 -1.55
C ALA A 65 9.78 -0.88 -1.42
N ARG A 66 9.25 -2.01 -1.94
CA ARG A 66 9.96 -3.29 -1.94
C ARG A 66 11.25 -3.24 -2.75
N ARG A 67 11.24 -2.60 -3.93
CA ARG A 67 12.42 -2.48 -4.78
C ARG A 67 13.53 -1.68 -4.09
N LEU A 68 13.16 -0.62 -3.36
CA LEU A 68 14.12 0.19 -2.61
C LEU A 68 14.77 -0.58 -1.47
N VAL A 69 13.97 -1.33 -0.70
CA VAL A 69 14.50 -2.19 0.38
C VAL A 69 15.36 -3.31 -0.19
N ALA A 70 14.91 -3.97 -1.26
CA ALA A 70 15.68 -5.03 -1.92
C ALA A 70 17.02 -4.49 -2.43
N HIS A 71 17.01 -3.33 -3.07
CA HIS A 71 18.23 -2.65 -3.49
C HIS A 71 19.14 -2.36 -2.28
N ALA A 72 18.62 -1.75 -1.21
CA ALA A 72 19.40 -1.49 -0.01
C ALA A 72 20.00 -2.77 0.59
N HIS A 73 19.24 -3.86 0.64
CA HIS A 73 19.67 -5.17 1.12
C HIS A 73 20.75 -5.81 0.23
N ASP A 74 20.60 -5.73 -1.10
CA ASP A 74 21.56 -6.31 -2.04
C ASP A 74 22.96 -5.72 -1.89
N TYR A 75 23.05 -4.42 -1.63
CA TYR A 75 24.31 -3.71 -1.38
C TYR A 75 24.77 -3.74 0.09
N ASN A 76 23.91 -4.15 1.03
CA ASN A 76 24.19 -4.13 2.47
C ASN A 76 23.70 -5.40 3.16
N ARG A 77 24.12 -6.57 2.65
CA ARG A 77 23.68 -7.89 3.13
C ARG A 77 24.02 -8.16 4.60
N ASP A 78 25.06 -7.50 5.13
CA ASP A 78 25.48 -7.63 6.52
C ASP A 78 24.64 -6.78 7.50
N ARG A 79 23.74 -5.95 6.97
CA ARG A 79 22.88 -5.06 7.77
C ARG A 79 21.54 -5.71 8.06
N SER A 80 20.90 -5.25 9.14
CA SER A 80 19.57 -5.70 9.49
C SER A 80 18.55 -5.25 8.44
N GLU A 81 17.44 -5.98 8.36
CA GLU A 81 16.32 -5.62 7.49
C GLU A 81 15.79 -4.22 7.85
N GLU A 82 15.65 -3.90 9.15
CA GLU A 82 15.30 -2.56 9.65
C GLU A 82 16.22 -1.46 9.09
N TRP A 83 17.54 -1.69 9.11
CA TRP A 83 18.50 -0.72 8.56
C TRP A 83 18.27 -0.50 7.06
N CYS A 84 17.90 -1.54 6.31
CA CYS A 84 17.60 -1.41 4.87
C CYS A 84 16.36 -0.53 4.63
N TYR A 85 15.34 -0.64 5.49
CA TYR A 85 14.17 0.23 5.44
C TYR A 85 14.51 1.67 5.82
N GLU A 86 15.29 1.89 6.88
CA GLU A 86 15.77 3.23 7.27
C GLU A 86 16.57 3.88 6.14
N LYS A 87 17.46 3.11 5.50
CA LYS A 87 18.27 3.57 4.38
C LYS A 87 17.40 3.97 3.19
N ALA A 88 16.42 3.15 2.81
CA ALA A 88 15.48 3.46 1.75
C ALA A 88 14.68 4.76 2.03
N ILE A 89 14.26 4.97 3.27
CA ILE A 89 13.59 6.20 3.71
C ILE A 89 14.53 7.41 3.59
N ALA A 90 15.76 7.29 4.08
CA ALA A 90 16.74 8.37 4.04
C ALA A 90 17.07 8.78 2.59
N ASP A 91 17.22 7.80 1.70
CA ASP A 91 17.49 8.05 0.28
C ASP A 91 16.32 8.78 -0.40
N LEU A 92 15.07 8.36 -0.14
CA LEU A 92 13.88 9.06 -0.65
C LEU A 92 13.74 10.49 -0.14
N ILE A 93 14.03 10.71 1.16
CA ILE A 93 13.98 12.05 1.75
C ILE A 93 15.06 12.92 1.09
N ARG A 94 16.28 12.40 0.95
CA ARG A 94 17.38 13.12 0.29
C ARG A 94 17.03 13.50 -1.15
N ASP A 95 16.44 12.59 -1.92
CA ASP A 95 16.05 12.85 -3.32
C ASP A 95 14.90 13.88 -3.43
N ARG A 96 14.04 13.99 -2.41
CA ARG A 96 12.92 14.95 -2.37
C ARG A 96 13.33 16.35 -1.92
N TYR A 97 14.18 16.44 -0.90
CA TYR A 97 14.57 17.70 -0.25
C TYR A 97 15.94 18.24 -0.70
N GLY A 98 16.66 17.52 -1.57
CA GLY A 98 17.93 17.96 -2.14
C GLY A 98 17.80 18.97 -3.29
N ARG A 99 16.72 19.77 -3.34
CA ARG A 99 16.48 20.83 -4.33
C ARG A 99 16.46 22.19 -3.65
#